data_AF-A0A7W5KUJ5-F1
#
_entry.id   AF-A0A7W5KUJ5-F1
#
_cell.length_a   1.000
_cell.length_b   1.000
_cell.length_c   1.000
_cell.angle_alpha   90.00
_cell.angle_beta   90.00
_cell.angle_gamma   90.00
#
_symmetry.space_group_name_H-M   'P 1'
#
loop_
_entity.id
_entity.type
_entity.pdbx_description
1 polymer ?
#
loop_
_entity_poly.entity_id
_entity_poly.type
_entity_poly.pdbx_seq_one_letter_code
_entity_poly.pdbx_strand_id
1 'polypeptide(L)'
;MRALDPGALNPGLKQQYLALSQTLLSRCDMYMNVVLNRDGVVTLSHLTWGNSRLERNTEEHAIEIGFDLEHGIADQTYFFVRDLTHQHQHHGNDADTIITTQRQEKPDDLSWCLEIMYSLYFHIITVKRKGNPTEHVRALGILAYLQSYKNIIKRRKDLVQPTLVLPEFDDASSKESIKATKDYIDFKLNEQKRNSDNRKSFFLWVLATIFTVVNFTVSFADKALPPNPTVASVANFLKTNAYVLPMMAIAALIYLVSNLISKPRYDFKRDVVRVSIAGRVPSVAIALALGVGMMAVCVYYVIRLLAD
;
A
#
# COMPACT_ATOMS: atom_id res chain seq x y z
N MET A 1 -24.21 -30.61 17.06
CA MET A 1 -23.80 -29.23 17.40
C MET A 1 -23.43 -29.19 18.87
N ARG A 2 -22.27 -28.67 19.27
CA ARG A 2 -22.04 -28.32 20.68
C ARG A 2 -22.82 -27.04 20.92
N ALA A 3 -23.91 -27.11 21.68
CA ALA A 3 -24.50 -25.91 22.26
C ALA A 3 -23.40 -25.29 23.14
N LEU A 4 -22.80 -24.21 22.66
CA LEU A 4 -22.00 -23.36 23.53
C LEU A 4 -23.01 -22.67 24.44
N ASP A 5 -23.39 -23.33 25.53
CA ASP A 5 -24.15 -22.71 26.60
C ASP A 5 -23.17 -21.71 27.26
N PRO A 6 -23.32 -20.40 27.03
CA PRO A 6 -22.41 -19.40 27.58
C PRO A 6 -22.53 -19.48 29.11
N GLY A 7 -21.57 -20.16 29.74
CA GLY A 7 -21.56 -20.40 31.18
C GLY A 7 -21.73 -21.86 31.62
N ALA A 8 -21.62 -22.85 30.73
CA ALA A 8 -21.48 -24.26 31.13
C ALA A 8 -20.34 -24.48 32.16
N LEU A 9 -19.32 -23.62 32.14
CA LEU A 9 -18.20 -23.62 33.07
C LEU A 9 -18.24 -22.47 34.10
N ASN A 10 -19.21 -21.55 34.01
CA ASN A 10 -19.35 -20.40 34.89
C ASN A 10 -20.83 -20.04 35.11
N PRO A 11 -21.44 -20.53 36.20
CA PRO A 11 -22.86 -20.29 36.51
C PRO A 11 -23.22 -18.82 36.63
N GLY A 12 -22.32 -17.98 37.15
CA GLY A 12 -22.54 -16.54 37.28
C GLY A 12 -22.65 -15.85 35.93
N LEU A 13 -21.78 -16.20 34.99
CA LEU A 13 -21.85 -15.71 33.61
C LEU A 13 -23.15 -16.15 32.93
N LYS A 14 -23.57 -17.40 33.14
CA LYS A 14 -24.85 -17.91 32.61
C LYS A 14 -26.03 -17.08 33.11
N GLN A 15 -26.07 -16.77 34.41
CA GLN A 15 -27.14 -15.97 34.99
C GLN A 15 -27.14 -14.53 34.44
N GLN A 16 -25.96 -13.92 34.29
CA GLN A 16 -25.83 -12.59 33.67
C GLN A 16 -26.30 -12.59 32.21
N TYR A 17 -25.92 -13.62 31.44
CA TYR A 17 -26.38 -13.79 30.06
C TYR A 17 -27.90 -13.91 29.99
N LEU A 18 -28.51 -14.79 30.79
CA LEU A 18 -29.96 -14.97 30.81
C LEU A 18 -30.69 -13.67 31.22
N ALA A 19 -30.20 -12.96 32.24
CA ALA A 19 -30.76 -11.68 32.67
C ALA A 19 -30.68 -10.61 31.57
N LEU A 20 -29.55 -10.54 30.86
CA LEU A 20 -29.38 -9.65 29.71
C LEU A 20 -30.33 -10.04 28.57
N SER A 21 -30.38 -11.32 28.18
CA SER A 21 -31.28 -11.83 27.15
C SER A 21 -32.74 -11.49 27.46
N GLN A 22 -33.20 -11.69 28.70
CA GLN A 22 -34.57 -11.34 29.09
C GLN A 22 -34.82 -9.83 29.06
N THR A 23 -33.82 -9.03 29.45
CA THR A 23 -33.90 -7.56 29.36
C THR A 23 -33.98 -7.09 27.90
N LEU A 24 -33.22 -7.71 26.99
CA LEU A 24 -33.26 -7.39 25.56
C LEU A 24 -34.58 -7.82 24.94
N LEU A 25 -35.05 -9.05 25.22
CA LEU A 25 -36.32 -9.56 24.70
C LEU A 25 -37.51 -8.67 25.07
N SER A 26 -37.53 -8.07 26.26
CA SER A 26 -38.60 -7.16 26.67
C SER A 26 -38.56 -5.78 26.00
N ARG A 27 -37.47 -5.46 25.29
CA ARG A 27 -37.25 -4.17 24.61
C ARG A 27 -37.23 -4.27 23.08
N CYS A 28 -37.19 -5.49 22.53
CA CYS A 28 -37.14 -5.71 21.09
C CYS A 28 -38.55 -5.74 20.49
N ASP A 29 -38.74 -5.11 19.33
CA ASP A 29 -39.97 -5.20 18.53
C ASP A 29 -40.17 -6.60 17.94
N MET A 30 -39.07 -7.29 17.63
CA MET A 30 -39.04 -8.69 17.20
C MET A 30 -37.77 -9.38 17.64
N TYR A 31 -37.81 -10.70 17.75
CA TYR A 31 -36.65 -11.55 17.98
C TYR A 31 -36.78 -12.87 17.22
N MET A 32 -35.65 -13.51 16.93
CA MET A 32 -35.63 -14.81 16.27
C MET A 32 -34.42 -15.62 16.66
N ASN A 33 -34.50 -16.93 16.46
CA ASN A 33 -33.39 -17.84 16.63
C ASN A 33 -32.52 -17.82 15.36
N VAL A 34 -31.27 -17.39 15.52
CA VAL A 34 -30.27 -17.39 14.45
C VAL A 34 -29.20 -18.42 14.73
N VAL A 35 -28.97 -19.30 13.75
CA VAL A 35 -27.83 -20.23 13.76
C VAL A 35 -26.88 -19.83 12.64
N LEU A 36 -25.72 -19.27 12.99
CA LEU A 36 -24.63 -19.02 12.06
C LEU A 36 -23.65 -20.20 12.10
N ASN A 37 -23.57 -20.93 11.00
CA ASN A 37 -22.63 -22.02 10.84
C ASN A 37 -21.25 -21.49 10.41
N ARG A 38 -20.19 -22.26 10.70
CA ARG A 38 -18.80 -21.90 10.31
C ARG A 38 -18.57 -21.90 8.80
N ASP A 39 -19.51 -22.43 8.03
CA ASP A 39 -19.49 -22.41 6.57
C ASP A 39 -20.17 -21.16 5.98
N GLY A 40 -20.60 -20.22 6.84
CA GLY A 40 -21.23 -18.96 6.44
C GLY A 40 -22.73 -19.05 6.22
N VAL A 41 -23.35 -20.22 6.41
CA VAL A 41 -24.82 -20.34 6.29
C VAL A 41 -25.50 -19.90 7.57
N VAL A 42 -26.38 -18.91 7.40
CA VAL A 42 -27.26 -18.38 8.43
C VAL A 42 -28.61 -19.07 8.29
N THR A 43 -29.05 -19.75 9.35
CA THR A 43 -30.40 -20.31 9.43
C THR A 43 -31.22 -19.48 10.41
N LEU A 44 -32.37 -19.02 9.95
CA LEU A 44 -33.32 -18.22 10.70
C LEU A 44 -34.51 -19.11 11.08
N SER A 45 -35.01 -18.98 12.31
CA SER A 45 -36.16 -19.76 12.80
C SER A 45 -36.88 -19.04 13.93
N HIS A 46 -38.15 -19.40 14.15
CA HIS A 46 -38.95 -18.92 15.29
C HIS A 46 -39.00 -17.38 15.41
N LEU A 47 -39.34 -16.69 14.32
CA LEU A 47 -39.62 -15.25 14.38
C LEU A 47 -40.76 -15.00 15.36
N THR A 48 -40.54 -14.09 16.31
CA THR A 48 -41.54 -13.71 17.31
C THR A 48 -41.58 -12.19 17.44
N TRP A 49 -42.78 -11.64 17.36
CA TRP A 49 -43.03 -10.21 17.54
C TRP A 49 -43.21 -9.89 19.04
N GLY A 50 -42.49 -8.90 19.54
CA GLY A 50 -42.57 -8.46 20.94
C GLY A 50 -43.90 -7.78 21.27
N ASN A 51 -44.50 -7.10 20.28
CA ASN A 51 -45.83 -6.50 20.39
C ASN A 51 -46.60 -6.64 19.08
N SER A 52 -47.39 -7.70 18.96
CA SER A 52 -48.25 -7.97 17.79
C SER A 52 -49.44 -7.04 17.64
N ARG A 53 -49.68 -6.13 18.60
CA ARG A 53 -50.76 -5.12 18.49
C ARG A 53 -50.35 -3.93 17.64
N LEU A 54 -49.06 -3.76 17.36
CA LEU A 54 -48.58 -2.73 16.46
C LEU A 54 -48.71 -3.27 15.03
N GLU A 55 -49.49 -2.59 14.20
CA GLU A 55 -49.74 -2.95 12.79
C GLU A 55 -48.42 -3.17 12.01
N ARG A 56 -47.43 -2.30 12.25
CA ARG A 56 -46.10 -2.40 11.64
C ARG A 56 -45.28 -3.63 12.05
N ASN A 57 -45.65 -4.31 13.14
CA ASN A 57 -44.96 -5.46 13.70
C ASN A 57 -45.64 -6.76 13.23
N THR A 58 -45.82 -6.88 11.92
CA THR A 58 -46.48 -8.03 11.28
C THR A 58 -45.76 -8.37 9.98
N GLU A 59 -45.84 -9.64 9.56
CA GLU A 59 -45.30 -10.06 8.26
C GLU A 59 -46.10 -9.44 7.12
N GLU A 60 -47.42 -9.29 7.32
CA GLU A 60 -48.32 -8.66 6.37
C GLU A 60 -47.92 -7.22 6.04
N HIS A 61 -47.54 -6.43 7.05
CA HIS A 61 -47.06 -5.07 6.80
C HIS A 61 -45.73 -5.04 6.05
N ALA A 62 -44.81 -5.97 6.36
CA ALA A 62 -43.56 -6.09 5.60
C ALA A 62 -43.82 -6.40 4.12
N ILE A 63 -44.78 -7.29 3.83
CA ILE A 63 -45.24 -7.59 2.47
C ILE A 63 -45.88 -6.37 1.82
N GLU A 64 -46.74 -5.64 2.52
CA GLU A 64 -47.43 -4.44 2.04
C GLU A 64 -46.45 -3.36 1.54
N ILE A 65 -45.36 -3.14 2.27
CA ILE A 65 -44.32 -2.16 1.89
C ILE A 65 -43.26 -2.74 0.93
N GLY A 66 -43.38 -4.00 0.54
CA GLY A 66 -42.42 -4.69 -0.33
C GLY A 66 -41.04 -4.92 0.30
N PHE A 67 -40.98 -5.08 1.61
CA PHE A 67 -39.73 -5.34 2.35
C PHE A 67 -39.51 -6.85 2.53
N ASP A 68 -38.39 -7.36 2.02
CA ASP A 68 -37.97 -8.75 2.30
C ASP A 68 -37.43 -8.86 3.73
N LEU A 69 -38.34 -9.18 4.66
CA LEU A 69 -38.05 -9.25 6.09
C LEU A 69 -36.95 -10.26 6.43
N GLU A 70 -37.01 -11.47 5.87
CA GLU A 70 -36.04 -12.52 6.16
C GLU A 70 -34.64 -12.14 5.66
N HIS A 71 -34.54 -11.61 4.45
CA HIS A 71 -33.27 -11.17 3.90
C HIS A 71 -32.69 -9.98 4.67
N GLY A 72 -33.55 -9.03 5.06
CA GLY A 72 -33.16 -7.90 5.90
C GLY A 72 -32.59 -8.35 7.26
N ILE A 73 -33.20 -9.35 7.90
CA ILE A 73 -32.67 -9.88 9.17
C ILE A 73 -31.37 -10.66 8.96
N ALA A 74 -31.25 -11.44 7.87
CA ALA A 74 -30.02 -12.13 7.52
C ALA A 74 -28.86 -11.14 7.31
N ASP A 75 -29.09 -10.06 6.57
CA ASP A 75 -28.13 -8.98 6.34
C ASP A 75 -27.71 -8.32 7.64
N GLN A 76 -28.67 -7.90 8.48
CA GLN A 76 -28.35 -7.28 9.77
C GLN A 76 -27.56 -8.21 10.68
N THR A 77 -27.89 -9.50 10.69
CA THR A 77 -27.14 -10.50 11.46
C THR A 77 -25.73 -10.65 10.93
N TYR A 78 -25.57 -10.77 9.61
CA TYR A 78 -24.27 -10.86 8.97
C TYR A 78 -23.41 -9.64 9.28
N PHE A 79 -23.93 -8.43 9.09
CA PHE A 79 -23.21 -7.19 9.37
C PHE A 79 -22.88 -7.02 10.85
N PHE A 80 -23.78 -7.38 11.75
CA PHE A 80 -23.50 -7.37 13.19
C PHE A 80 -22.33 -8.29 13.55
N VAL A 81 -22.35 -9.55 13.08
CA VAL A 81 -21.28 -10.50 13.35
C VAL A 81 -19.97 -10.05 12.71
N ARG A 82 -20.02 -9.54 11.48
CA ARG A 82 -18.88 -8.92 10.82
C ARG A 82 -18.32 -7.82 11.70
N ASP A 83 -19.12 -6.85 12.12
CA ASP A 83 -18.65 -5.68 12.88
C ASP A 83 -18.07 -6.05 14.25
N LEU A 84 -18.55 -7.14 14.88
CA LEU A 84 -17.98 -7.65 16.14
C LEU A 84 -16.64 -8.37 15.96
N THR A 85 -16.43 -9.03 14.82
CA THR A 85 -15.31 -9.97 14.62
C THR A 85 -14.25 -9.46 13.66
N HIS A 86 -14.61 -8.49 12.82
CA HIS A 86 -13.77 -7.98 11.77
C HIS A 86 -12.90 -6.85 12.30
N GLN A 87 -11.58 -7.01 12.18
CA GLN A 87 -10.63 -5.93 12.37
C GLN A 87 -10.04 -5.56 11.03
N HIS A 88 -10.08 -4.27 10.71
CA HIS A 88 -9.48 -3.68 9.51
C HIS A 88 -7.95 -3.77 9.54
N GLN A 89 -7.39 -4.95 9.33
CA GLN A 89 -5.94 -5.14 9.31
C GLN A 89 -5.33 -4.75 7.96
N HIS A 90 -6.07 -5.01 6.86
CA HIS A 90 -5.52 -4.93 5.50
C HIS A 90 -6.42 -4.22 4.48
N HIS A 91 -7.53 -3.62 4.91
CA HIS A 91 -8.41 -2.83 4.05
C HIS A 91 -9.17 -1.76 4.85
N GLY A 92 -9.60 -0.70 4.16
CA GLY A 92 -10.50 0.31 4.74
C GLY A 92 -11.94 -0.20 4.87
N ASN A 93 -12.74 0.54 5.63
CA ASN A 93 -14.15 0.25 5.93
C ASN A 93 -15.03 0.19 4.67
N ASP A 94 -14.60 0.82 3.58
CA ASP A 94 -15.25 0.79 2.27
C ASP A 94 -15.17 -0.59 1.56
N ALA A 95 -14.34 -1.53 2.05
CA ALA A 95 -14.32 -2.91 1.54
C ALA A 95 -15.31 -3.84 2.24
N ASP A 96 -15.98 -3.38 3.29
CA ASP A 96 -16.80 -4.28 4.09
C ASP A 96 -18.10 -4.67 3.38
N THR A 97 -18.41 -4.01 2.25
CA THR A 97 -19.55 -4.28 1.38
C THR A 97 -19.19 -5.12 0.15
N ILE A 98 -18.01 -5.78 0.12
CA ILE A 98 -17.58 -6.63 -1.02
C ILE A 98 -18.55 -7.80 -1.25
N ILE A 99 -19.20 -8.28 -0.19
CA ILE A 99 -20.18 -9.36 -0.24
C ILE A 99 -21.49 -8.93 0.42
N THR A 100 -22.60 -9.30 -0.22
CA THR A 100 -23.95 -9.24 0.34
C THR A 100 -24.39 -10.65 0.72
N THR A 101 -25.37 -10.77 1.62
CA THR A 101 -25.96 -12.09 1.85
C THR A 101 -26.69 -12.57 0.60
N GLN A 102 -26.82 -13.88 0.45
CA GLN A 102 -27.48 -14.52 -0.68
C GLN A 102 -28.55 -15.46 -0.13
N ARG A 103 -29.75 -15.41 -0.69
CA ARG A 103 -30.84 -16.32 -0.30
C ARG A 103 -30.53 -17.72 -0.84
N GLN A 104 -30.62 -18.71 0.03
CA GLN A 104 -30.55 -20.12 -0.35
C GLN A 104 -31.96 -20.61 -0.68
N GLU A 105 -32.28 -20.80 -1.96
CA GLU A 105 -33.62 -21.20 -2.40
C GLU A 105 -33.97 -22.64 -1.97
N LYS A 106 -32.99 -23.54 -1.99
CA LYS A 106 -33.15 -24.94 -1.57
C LYS A 106 -31.99 -25.39 -0.69
N PRO A 107 -32.20 -26.32 0.27
CA PRO A 107 -31.13 -26.78 1.15
C PRO A 107 -29.90 -27.33 0.42
N ASP A 108 -30.09 -27.90 -0.77
CA ASP A 108 -29.06 -28.45 -1.65
C ASP A 108 -28.55 -27.48 -2.72
N ASP A 109 -29.14 -26.29 -2.80
CA ASP A 109 -28.71 -25.25 -3.71
C ASP A 109 -27.43 -24.59 -3.21
N LEU A 110 -26.39 -24.67 -4.03
CA LEU A 110 -25.08 -24.06 -3.84
C LEU A 110 -24.76 -23.02 -4.92
N SER A 111 -25.74 -22.61 -5.74
CA SER A 111 -25.58 -21.58 -6.78
C SER A 111 -25.11 -20.25 -6.18
N TRP A 112 -25.61 -19.89 -4.99
CA TRP A 112 -25.16 -18.72 -4.21
C TRP A 112 -23.65 -18.72 -3.94
N CYS A 113 -23.01 -19.89 -3.89
CA CYS A 113 -21.56 -19.97 -3.70
C CYS A 113 -20.81 -19.42 -4.90
N LEU A 114 -21.34 -19.66 -6.11
CA LEU A 114 -20.75 -19.17 -7.35
C LEU A 114 -20.86 -17.65 -7.42
N GLU A 115 -22.00 -17.09 -7.05
CA GLU A 115 -22.20 -15.63 -6.97
C GLU A 115 -21.18 -14.97 -6.05
N ILE A 116 -21.00 -15.48 -4.83
CA ILE A 116 -19.99 -14.96 -3.90
C ILE A 116 -18.58 -15.10 -4.48
N MET A 117 -18.24 -16.24 -5.09
CA MET A 117 -16.93 -16.42 -5.73
C MET A 117 -16.71 -15.40 -6.86
N TYR A 118 -17.69 -15.21 -7.74
CA TYR A 118 -17.60 -14.27 -8.85
C TYR A 118 -17.50 -12.82 -8.35
N SER A 119 -18.27 -12.43 -7.34
CA SER A 119 -18.16 -11.12 -6.69
C SER A 119 -16.76 -10.88 -6.14
N LEU A 120 -16.16 -11.88 -5.47
CA LEU A 120 -14.79 -11.77 -4.95
C LEU A 120 -13.75 -11.65 -6.08
N TYR A 121 -13.83 -12.47 -7.13
CA TYR A 121 -12.94 -12.35 -8.29
C TYR A 121 -13.10 -11.00 -8.99
N PHE A 122 -14.33 -10.54 -9.19
CA PHE A 122 -14.61 -9.24 -9.79
C PHE A 122 -13.95 -8.10 -9.00
N HIS A 123 -14.05 -8.14 -7.66
CA HIS A 123 -13.37 -7.18 -6.80
C HIS A 123 -11.84 -7.28 -6.91
N ILE A 124 -11.26 -8.49 -6.90
CA ILE A 124 -9.80 -8.67 -7.09
C ILE A 124 -9.35 -8.07 -8.43
N ILE A 125 -10.06 -8.36 -9.52
CA ILE A 125 -9.74 -7.86 -10.87
C ILE A 125 -9.87 -6.34 -10.94
N THR A 126 -10.90 -5.77 -10.32
CA THR A 126 -11.15 -4.33 -10.33
C THR A 126 -10.09 -3.59 -9.49
N VAL A 127 -9.81 -4.09 -8.29
CA VAL A 127 -8.86 -3.49 -7.35
C VAL A 127 -7.43 -3.59 -7.88
N LYS A 128 -7.00 -4.74 -8.44
CA LYS A 128 -5.64 -4.90 -8.98
C LYS A 128 -5.33 -4.01 -10.17
N ARG A 129 -6.35 -3.50 -10.88
CA ARG A 129 -6.18 -2.56 -12.00
C ARG A 129 -5.85 -1.14 -11.52
N LYS A 130 -6.06 -0.82 -10.24
CA LYS A 130 -5.75 0.49 -9.69
C LYS A 130 -4.24 0.62 -9.46
N GLY A 131 -3.65 1.73 -9.89
CA GLY A 131 -2.20 1.98 -9.79
C GLY A 131 -1.64 2.29 -8.38
N ASN A 132 -2.35 1.91 -7.32
CA ASN A 132 -1.98 2.20 -5.93
C ASN A 132 -1.51 0.91 -5.22
N PRO A 133 -0.32 0.88 -4.58
CA PRO A 133 0.14 -0.30 -3.83
C PRO A 133 -0.80 -0.76 -2.73
N THR A 134 -1.51 0.17 -2.06
CA THR A 134 -2.45 -0.19 -0.99
C THR A 134 -3.61 -1.02 -1.54
N GLU A 135 -4.08 -0.71 -2.75
CA GLU A 135 -5.12 -1.49 -3.44
C GLU A 135 -4.61 -2.89 -3.79
N HIS A 136 -3.34 -3.04 -4.17
CA HIS A 136 -2.77 -4.37 -4.42
C HIS A 136 -2.69 -5.22 -3.15
N VAL A 137 -2.35 -4.62 -2.01
CA VAL A 137 -2.40 -5.30 -0.71
C VAL A 137 -3.83 -5.73 -0.37
N ARG A 138 -4.81 -4.85 -0.61
CA ARG A 138 -6.25 -5.18 -0.46
C ARG A 138 -6.65 -6.35 -1.35
N ALA A 139 -6.25 -6.36 -2.63
CA ALA A 139 -6.52 -7.46 -3.55
C ALA A 139 -5.93 -8.80 -3.08
N LEU A 140 -4.71 -8.78 -2.50
CA LEU A 140 -4.11 -9.96 -1.88
C LEU A 140 -4.91 -10.45 -0.66
N GLY A 141 -5.43 -9.54 0.16
CA GLY A 141 -6.31 -9.87 1.28
C GLY A 141 -7.62 -10.54 0.82
N ILE A 142 -8.29 -9.97 -0.19
CA ILE A 142 -9.51 -10.55 -0.77
C ILE A 142 -9.23 -11.92 -1.38
N LEU A 143 -8.09 -12.09 -2.06
CA LEU A 143 -7.67 -13.40 -2.59
C LEU A 143 -7.48 -14.45 -1.49
N ALA A 144 -6.93 -14.06 -0.33
CA ALA A 144 -6.82 -14.98 0.82
C ALA A 144 -8.19 -15.38 1.38
N TYR A 145 -9.14 -14.45 1.47
CA TYR A 145 -10.52 -14.77 1.85
C TYR A 145 -11.18 -15.73 0.86
N LEU A 146 -11.00 -15.49 -0.45
CA LEU A 146 -11.51 -16.35 -1.51
C LEU A 146 -10.94 -17.78 -1.43
N GLN A 147 -9.64 -17.93 -1.14
CA GLN A 147 -9.03 -19.24 -0.93
C GLN A 147 -9.62 -19.98 0.28
N SER A 148 -9.82 -19.26 1.39
CA SER A 148 -10.49 -19.82 2.58
C SER A 148 -11.93 -20.25 2.26
N TYR A 149 -12.66 -19.41 1.53
CA TYR A 149 -14.03 -19.68 1.09
C TYR A 149 -14.12 -20.90 0.17
N LYS A 150 -13.22 -21.03 -0.82
CA LYS A 150 -13.13 -22.23 -1.69
C LYS A 150 -12.96 -23.51 -0.87
N ASN A 151 -12.16 -23.48 0.19
CA ASN A 151 -11.97 -24.64 1.07
C ASN A 151 -13.21 -24.97 1.91
N ILE A 152 -14.00 -23.98 2.30
CA ILE A 152 -15.29 -24.16 2.98
C ILE A 152 -16.30 -24.79 2.00
N ILE A 153 -16.47 -24.18 0.83
CA ILE A 153 -17.45 -24.64 -0.15
C ILE A 153 -17.10 -26.01 -0.70
N LYS A 154 -15.82 -26.34 -0.91
CA LYS A 154 -15.41 -27.69 -1.30
C LYS A 154 -15.91 -28.75 -0.32
N ARG A 155 -15.72 -28.52 0.99
CA ARG A 155 -16.21 -29.43 2.04
C ARG A 155 -17.74 -29.54 2.04
N ARG A 156 -18.45 -28.44 1.79
CA ARG A 156 -19.92 -28.44 1.74
C ARG A 156 -20.45 -29.13 0.49
N LYS A 157 -19.83 -28.89 -0.67
CA LYS A 157 -20.11 -29.56 -1.94
C LYS A 157 -20.01 -31.08 -1.77
N ASP A 158 -18.94 -31.56 -1.16
CA ASP A 158 -18.70 -32.99 -0.95
C ASP A 158 -19.80 -33.65 -0.08
N LEU A 159 -20.50 -32.86 0.75
CA LEU A 159 -21.60 -33.33 1.61
C LEU A 159 -22.97 -33.23 0.97
N VAL A 160 -23.24 -32.17 0.21
CA VAL A 160 -24.59 -31.77 -0.18
C VAL A 160 -24.86 -31.97 -1.68
N GLN A 161 -23.91 -31.61 -2.54
CA GLN A 161 -24.11 -31.61 -3.99
C GLN A 161 -22.81 -31.94 -4.74
N PRO A 162 -22.40 -33.23 -4.80
CA PRO A 162 -21.12 -33.64 -5.38
C PRO A 162 -20.97 -33.30 -6.86
N THR A 163 -22.09 -33.17 -7.58
CA THR A 163 -22.14 -32.88 -9.02
C THR A 163 -21.88 -31.42 -9.37
N LEU A 164 -21.93 -30.49 -8.40
CA LEU A 164 -21.65 -29.08 -8.67
C LEU A 164 -20.20 -28.90 -9.12
N VAL A 165 -19.98 -28.26 -10.27
CA VAL A 165 -18.64 -27.89 -10.73
C VAL A 165 -18.31 -26.51 -10.21
N LEU A 166 -17.33 -26.44 -9.30
CA LEU A 166 -16.80 -25.16 -8.83
C LEU A 166 -15.84 -24.60 -9.88
N PRO A 167 -15.84 -23.29 -10.14
CA PRO A 167 -14.97 -22.71 -11.15
C PRO A 167 -13.51 -22.77 -10.66
N GLU A 168 -12.66 -23.30 -11.52
CA GLU A 168 -11.21 -23.32 -11.31
C GLU A 168 -10.62 -22.04 -11.89
N PHE A 169 -10.11 -21.20 -11.01
CA PHE A 169 -9.28 -20.06 -11.38
C PHE A 169 -7.86 -20.29 -10.90
N ASP A 170 -6.90 -19.77 -11.67
CA ASP A 170 -5.49 -19.80 -11.31
C ASP A 170 -5.17 -18.73 -10.26
N ASP A 171 -5.46 -19.07 -9.01
CA ASP A 171 -5.20 -18.23 -7.85
C ASP A 171 -3.70 -17.95 -7.67
N ALA A 172 -2.84 -18.89 -8.06
CA ALA A 172 -1.39 -18.78 -7.94
C ALA A 172 -0.86 -17.72 -8.91
N SER A 173 -1.23 -17.81 -10.19
CA SER A 173 -0.88 -16.80 -11.19
C SER A 173 -1.48 -15.44 -10.85
N SER A 174 -2.71 -15.41 -10.32
CA SER A 174 -3.33 -14.16 -9.86
C SER A 174 -2.54 -13.51 -8.73
N LYS A 175 -2.12 -14.29 -7.73
CA LYS A 175 -1.28 -13.83 -6.62
C LYS A 175 0.05 -13.26 -7.11
N GLU A 176 0.75 -13.99 -7.96
CA GLU A 176 2.06 -13.57 -8.47
C GLU A 176 1.94 -12.34 -9.38
N SER A 177 0.89 -12.24 -10.20
CA SER A 177 0.60 -11.04 -10.99
C SER A 177 0.35 -9.80 -10.13
N ILE A 178 -0.42 -9.94 -9.03
CA ILE A 178 -0.67 -8.83 -8.10
C ILE A 178 0.62 -8.42 -7.38
N LYS A 179 1.43 -9.38 -6.92
CA LYS A 179 2.73 -9.10 -6.29
C LYS A 179 3.70 -8.41 -7.24
N ALA A 180 3.87 -8.93 -8.45
CA ALA A 180 4.77 -8.34 -9.43
C ALA A 180 4.41 -6.88 -9.74
N THR A 181 3.11 -6.59 -9.84
CA THR A 181 2.62 -5.22 -10.07
C THR A 181 2.88 -4.33 -8.84
N LYS A 182 2.60 -4.83 -7.63
CA LYS A 182 2.90 -4.13 -6.38
C LYS A 182 4.40 -3.80 -6.27
N ASP A 183 5.27 -4.78 -6.46
CA ASP A 183 6.72 -4.64 -6.35
C ASP A 183 7.26 -3.63 -7.38
N TYR A 184 6.69 -3.62 -8.59
CA TYR A 184 7.02 -2.62 -9.62
C TYR A 184 6.62 -1.20 -9.20
N ILE A 185 5.42 -1.02 -8.62
CA ILE A 185 4.97 0.30 -8.16
C ILE A 185 5.80 0.74 -6.95
N ASP A 186 6.06 -0.15 -5.98
CA ASP A 186 6.91 0.14 -4.82
C ASP A 186 8.33 0.54 -5.26
N PHE A 187 8.88 -0.15 -6.27
CA PHE A 187 10.16 0.23 -6.88
C PHE A 187 10.11 1.65 -7.45
N LYS A 188 9.07 2.00 -8.22
CA LYS A 188 8.90 3.36 -8.77
C LYS A 188 8.74 4.42 -7.69
N LEU A 189 7.95 4.15 -6.64
CA LEU A 189 7.77 5.08 -5.52
C LEU A 189 9.08 5.30 -4.75
N ASN A 190 9.85 4.23 -4.53
CA ASN A 190 11.17 4.31 -3.92
C ASN A 190 12.15 5.11 -4.80
N GLU A 191 12.11 4.92 -6.12
CA GLU A 191 12.92 5.71 -7.05
C GLU A 191 12.53 7.21 -7.00
N GLN A 192 11.23 7.52 -7.01
CA GLN A 192 10.73 8.89 -6.88
C GLN A 192 11.13 9.52 -5.54
N LYS A 193 10.99 8.78 -4.44
CA LYS A 193 11.41 9.23 -3.10
C LYS A 193 12.91 9.51 -3.07
N ARG A 194 13.72 8.57 -3.54
CA ARG A 194 15.18 8.75 -3.65
C ARG A 194 15.54 9.98 -4.48
N ASN A 195 14.86 10.21 -5.60
CA ASN A 195 15.08 11.39 -6.44
C ASN A 195 14.67 12.69 -5.72
N SER A 196 13.58 12.67 -4.94
CA SER A 196 13.15 13.79 -4.10
C SER A 196 14.18 14.10 -3.00
N ASP A 197 14.67 13.07 -2.31
CA ASP A 197 15.66 13.21 -1.24
C ASP A 197 17.01 13.69 -1.78
N ASN A 198 17.42 13.23 -2.96
CA ASN A 198 18.60 13.75 -3.66
C ASN A 198 18.44 15.24 -4.01
N ARG A 199 17.27 15.67 -4.49
CA ARG A 199 16.98 17.10 -4.78
C ARG A 199 17.01 17.95 -3.51
N LYS A 200 16.42 17.48 -2.41
CA LYS A 200 16.45 18.17 -1.11
C LYS A 200 17.87 18.29 -0.57
N SER A 201 18.62 17.19 -0.59
CA SER A 201 20.02 17.14 -0.15
C SER A 201 20.88 18.10 -0.98
N PHE A 202 20.63 18.19 -2.28
CA PHE A 202 21.30 19.16 -3.14
C PHE A 202 20.97 20.60 -2.76
N PHE A 203 19.70 20.94 -2.57
CA PHE A 203 19.31 22.30 -2.16
C PHE A 203 19.96 22.71 -0.83
N LEU A 204 19.99 21.79 0.14
CA LEU A 204 20.68 22.00 1.41
C LEU A 204 22.19 22.21 1.23
N TRP A 205 22.82 21.44 0.34
CA TRP A 205 24.24 21.60 0.02
C TRP A 205 24.54 22.97 -0.61
N VAL A 206 23.70 23.44 -1.55
CA VAL A 206 23.83 24.78 -2.15
C VAL A 206 23.69 25.87 -1.08
N LEU A 207 22.68 25.77 -0.23
CA LEU A 207 22.43 26.73 0.85
C LEU A 207 23.60 26.79 1.84
N ALA A 208 24.11 25.62 2.26
CA ALA A 208 25.28 25.52 3.14
C ALA A 208 26.53 26.14 2.49
N THR A 209 26.71 25.93 1.19
CA THR A 209 27.82 26.54 0.43
C THR A 209 27.71 28.05 0.40
N ILE A 210 26.52 28.61 0.13
CA ILE A 210 26.26 30.06 0.17
C ILE A 210 26.59 30.64 1.55
N PHE A 211 26.07 30.03 2.63
CA PHE A 211 26.37 30.47 4.00
C PHE A 211 27.85 30.41 4.31
N THR A 212 28.55 29.36 3.87
CA THR A 212 29.99 29.24 4.05
C THR A 212 30.75 30.36 3.34
N VAL A 213 30.38 30.66 2.09
CA VAL A 213 31.00 31.76 1.31
C VAL A 213 30.71 33.12 1.94
N VAL A 214 29.48 33.38 2.40
CA VAL A 214 29.13 34.63 3.09
C VAL A 214 29.90 34.77 4.39
N ASN A 215 29.91 33.75 5.24
CA ASN A 215 30.65 33.76 6.51
C ASN A 215 32.15 33.98 6.28
N PHE A 216 32.72 33.30 5.28
CA PHE A 216 34.11 33.50 4.90
C PHE A 216 34.36 34.94 4.47
N THR A 217 33.55 35.47 3.55
CA THR A 217 33.70 36.84 3.01
C THR A 217 33.56 37.91 4.10
N VAL A 218 32.55 37.79 4.98
CA VAL A 218 32.34 38.71 6.10
C VAL A 218 33.51 38.66 7.08
N SER A 219 34.03 37.46 7.39
CA SER A 219 35.19 37.30 8.28
C SER A 219 36.47 37.91 7.70
N PHE A 220 36.60 38.07 6.37
CA PHE A 220 37.71 38.77 5.74
C PHE A 220 37.49 40.28 5.61
N ALA A 221 36.23 40.73 5.65
CA ALA A 221 35.90 42.15 5.56
C ALA A 221 36.18 42.89 6.88
N ASP A 222 36.05 42.22 8.02
CA ASP A 222 36.37 42.80 9.32
C ASP A 222 37.87 42.78 9.62
N LYS A 223 38.53 43.91 9.33
CA LYS A 223 39.98 44.09 9.57
C LYS A 223 40.33 44.16 11.07
N ALA A 224 39.35 44.28 11.97
CA ALA A 224 39.60 44.48 13.39
C ALA A 224 39.90 43.17 14.14
N LEU A 225 39.53 42.01 13.58
CA LEU A 225 39.74 40.71 14.19
C LEU A 225 40.89 39.96 13.51
N PRO A 226 41.98 39.60 14.22
CA PRO A 226 43.03 38.77 13.64
C PRO A 226 42.46 37.38 13.34
N PRO A 227 42.56 36.89 12.09
CA PRO A 227 41.99 35.61 11.72
C PRO A 227 42.71 34.47 12.43
N ASN A 228 41.96 33.41 12.79
CA ASN A 228 42.55 32.18 13.30
C ASN A 228 43.60 31.66 12.29
N PRO A 229 44.81 31.25 12.72
CA PRO A 229 45.91 30.88 11.82
C PRO A 229 45.57 29.70 10.90
N THR A 230 44.76 28.74 11.36
CA THR A 230 44.30 27.62 10.53
C THR A 230 43.34 28.11 9.44
N VAL A 231 42.42 29.01 9.79
CA VAL A 231 41.50 29.64 8.84
C VAL A 231 42.26 30.50 7.83
N ALA A 232 43.27 31.25 8.28
CA ALA A 232 44.14 32.05 7.42
C ALA A 232 44.96 31.17 6.46
N SER A 233 45.46 30.00 6.91
CA SER A 233 46.16 29.05 6.05
C SER A 233 45.26 28.46 4.97
N VAL A 234 44.05 28.03 5.34
CA VAL A 234 43.06 27.53 4.37
C VAL A 234 42.66 28.63 3.40
N ALA A 235 42.45 29.85 3.89
CA ALA A 235 42.11 30.98 3.05
C ALA A 235 43.21 31.38 2.08
N ASN A 236 44.47 31.39 2.52
CA ASN A 236 45.61 31.63 1.65
C ASN A 236 45.74 30.52 0.61
N PHE A 237 45.54 29.26 0.99
CA PHE A 237 45.50 28.16 0.02
C PHE A 237 44.39 28.35 -1.02
N LEU A 238 43.18 28.73 -0.58
CA LEU A 238 42.06 29.00 -1.49
C LEU A 238 42.31 30.23 -2.36
N LYS A 239 42.98 31.27 -1.84
CA LYS A 239 43.35 32.49 -2.57
C LYS A 239 44.39 32.18 -3.65
N THR A 240 45.42 31.40 -3.32
CA THR A 240 46.46 30.96 -4.26
C THR A 240 45.90 30.00 -5.30
N ASN A 241 44.89 29.21 -4.94
CA ASN A 241 44.24 28.23 -5.80
C ASN A 241 42.81 28.65 -6.17
N ALA A 242 42.56 29.95 -6.34
CA ALA A 242 41.21 30.50 -6.50
C ALA A 242 40.43 29.94 -7.70
N TYR A 243 41.13 29.35 -8.68
CA TYR A 243 40.54 28.68 -9.84
C TYR A 243 40.05 27.25 -9.57
N VAL A 244 40.55 26.57 -8.53
CA VAL A 244 40.18 25.19 -8.18
C VAL A 244 38.76 25.13 -7.63
N LEU A 245 38.34 26.12 -6.84
CA LEU A 245 37.00 26.18 -6.26
C LEU A 245 35.89 26.31 -7.32
N PRO A 246 35.94 27.28 -8.27
CA PRO A 246 35.01 27.33 -9.39
C PRO A 246 35.03 26.07 -10.23
N MET A 247 36.20 25.47 -10.48
CA MET A 247 36.30 24.24 -11.27
C MET A 247 35.60 23.05 -10.59
N MET A 248 35.79 22.87 -9.28
CA MET A 248 35.08 21.86 -8.48
C MET A 248 33.58 22.14 -8.42
N ALA A 249 33.18 23.40 -8.26
CA ALA A 249 31.77 23.81 -8.26
C ALA A 249 31.12 23.58 -9.62
N ILE A 250 31.81 23.87 -10.73
CA ILE A 250 31.35 23.60 -12.10
C ILE A 250 31.28 22.09 -12.35
N ALA A 251 32.26 21.31 -11.92
CA ALA A 251 32.23 19.85 -12.06
C ALA A 251 31.06 19.22 -11.27
N ALA A 252 30.84 19.69 -10.03
CA ALA A 252 29.69 19.30 -9.22
C ALA A 252 28.37 19.72 -9.88
N LEU A 253 28.29 20.94 -10.43
CA LEU A 253 27.13 21.44 -11.16
C LEU A 253 26.87 20.64 -12.44
N ILE A 254 27.90 20.30 -13.22
CA ILE A 254 27.79 19.47 -14.44
C ILE A 254 27.29 18.07 -14.09
N TYR A 255 27.89 17.42 -13.10
CA TYR A 255 27.44 16.11 -12.62
C TYR A 255 25.98 16.15 -12.16
N LEU A 256 25.58 17.24 -11.53
CA LEU A 256 24.24 17.42 -11.01
C LEU A 256 23.21 17.74 -12.09
N VAL A 257 23.51 18.68 -12.99
CA VAL A 257 22.69 19.02 -14.17
C VAL A 257 22.55 17.79 -15.05
N SER A 258 23.60 16.97 -15.19
CA SER A 258 23.53 15.67 -15.86
C SER A 258 22.50 14.75 -15.20
N ASN A 259 22.47 14.66 -13.86
CA ASN A 259 21.48 13.86 -13.12
C ASN A 259 20.06 14.47 -13.07
N LEU A 260 19.91 15.79 -13.27
CA LEU A 260 18.62 16.51 -13.27
C LEU A 260 17.94 16.52 -14.63
N ILE A 261 18.70 16.81 -15.70
CA ILE A 261 18.21 16.89 -17.09
C ILE A 261 18.06 15.50 -17.68
N SER A 262 19.03 14.63 -17.44
CA SER A 262 18.87 13.23 -17.81
C SER A 262 17.95 12.62 -16.76
N LYS A 263 16.68 12.35 -17.11
CA LYS A 263 15.92 11.29 -16.41
C LYS A 263 16.91 10.15 -16.21
N PRO A 264 16.99 9.51 -15.03
CA PRO A 264 17.86 8.36 -14.82
C PRO A 264 17.37 7.24 -15.75
N ARG A 265 17.74 7.32 -17.02
CA ARG A 265 17.67 6.25 -17.97
C ARG A 265 18.75 5.32 -17.43
N TYR A 266 18.30 4.27 -16.76
CA TYR A 266 19.13 3.13 -16.41
C TYR A 266 20.00 2.71 -17.61
N ASP A 267 19.46 2.90 -18.82
CA ASP A 267 20.16 2.75 -20.09
C ASP A 267 21.34 3.70 -20.27
N PHE A 268 21.32 5.00 -19.91
CA PHE A 268 22.51 5.86 -20.15
C PHE A 268 23.73 5.41 -19.34
N LYS A 269 23.57 5.07 -18.05
CA LYS A 269 24.69 4.55 -17.25
C LYS A 269 25.13 3.17 -17.75
N ARG A 270 24.19 2.29 -18.11
CA ARG A 270 24.48 0.98 -18.70
C ARG A 270 25.13 1.11 -20.08
N ASP A 271 24.76 2.09 -20.87
CA ASP A 271 25.23 2.33 -22.23
C ASP A 271 26.57 3.06 -22.21
N VAL A 272 26.83 3.96 -21.26
CA VAL A 272 28.18 4.48 -20.98
C VAL A 272 29.11 3.34 -20.57
N VAL A 273 28.65 2.44 -19.70
CA VAL A 273 29.43 1.24 -19.32
C VAL A 273 29.60 0.30 -20.52
N ARG A 274 28.56 0.02 -21.30
CA ARG A 274 28.63 -0.82 -22.52
C ARG A 274 29.51 -0.19 -23.59
N VAL A 275 29.47 1.12 -23.80
CA VAL A 275 30.34 1.84 -24.73
C VAL A 275 31.78 1.84 -24.20
N SER A 276 31.98 1.99 -22.89
CA SER A 276 33.32 1.89 -22.28
C SER A 276 33.91 0.48 -22.38
N ILE A 277 33.06 -0.56 -22.44
CA ILE A 277 33.46 -1.97 -22.57
C ILE A 277 33.61 -2.38 -24.04
N ALA A 278 32.64 -2.04 -24.90
CA ALA A 278 32.59 -2.41 -26.31
C ALA A 278 33.50 -1.54 -27.19
N GLY A 279 33.83 -0.32 -26.75
CA GLY A 279 34.71 0.62 -27.43
C GLY A 279 35.81 1.11 -26.51
N ARG A 280 36.53 0.19 -25.84
CA ARG A 280 37.64 0.54 -24.92
C ARG A 280 38.64 1.50 -25.57
N VAL A 281 39.04 1.24 -26.81
CA VAL A 281 40.05 2.06 -27.52
C VAL A 281 39.54 3.49 -27.79
N PRO A 282 38.39 3.72 -28.44
CA PRO A 282 37.89 5.08 -28.66
C PRO A 282 37.49 5.79 -27.35
N SER A 283 36.96 5.08 -26.36
CA SER A 283 36.61 5.68 -25.06
C SER A 283 37.83 6.13 -24.27
N VAL A 284 38.89 5.30 -24.26
CA VAL A 284 40.19 5.66 -23.66
C VAL A 284 40.83 6.81 -24.44
N ALA A 285 40.73 6.84 -25.77
CA ALA A 285 41.24 7.94 -26.59
C ALA A 285 40.51 9.26 -26.31
N ILE A 286 39.18 9.25 -26.17
CA ILE A 286 38.39 10.44 -25.82
C ILE A 286 38.72 10.91 -24.40
N ALA A 287 38.82 9.98 -23.43
CA ALA A 287 39.19 10.31 -22.06
C ALA A 287 40.62 10.89 -21.97
N LEU A 288 41.58 10.32 -22.71
CA LEU A 288 42.93 10.85 -22.84
C LEU A 288 42.93 12.23 -23.50
N ALA A 289 42.16 12.44 -24.57
CA ALA A 289 42.08 13.73 -25.24
C ALA A 289 41.50 14.81 -24.31
N LEU A 290 40.45 14.49 -23.54
CA LEU A 290 39.89 15.39 -22.54
C LEU A 290 40.89 15.66 -21.40
N GLY A 291 41.58 14.63 -20.90
CA GLY A 291 42.59 14.77 -19.86
C GLY A 291 43.80 15.61 -20.31
N VAL A 292 44.29 15.39 -21.54
CA VAL A 292 45.36 16.18 -22.15
C VAL A 292 44.90 17.62 -22.40
N GLY A 293 43.67 17.82 -22.86
CA GLY A 293 43.09 19.16 -23.02
C GLY A 293 43.02 19.91 -21.69
N MET A 294 42.58 19.25 -20.63
CA MET A 294 42.56 19.84 -19.28
C MET A 294 43.98 20.15 -18.76
N MET A 295 44.95 19.25 -18.98
CA MET A 295 46.35 19.52 -18.61
C MET A 295 46.96 20.67 -19.41
N ALA A 296 46.69 20.76 -20.72
CA ALA A 296 47.19 21.83 -21.57
C ALA A 296 46.63 23.20 -21.14
N VAL A 297 45.35 23.25 -20.75
CA VAL A 297 44.74 24.43 -20.16
C VAL A 297 45.43 24.79 -18.83
N CYS A 298 45.64 23.81 -17.95
CA CYS A 298 46.37 24.04 -16.69
C CYS A 298 47.79 24.58 -16.93
N VAL A 299 48.56 23.98 -17.84
CA VAL A 299 49.92 24.42 -18.17
C VAL A 299 49.93 25.83 -18.77
N TYR A 300 49.02 26.14 -19.69
CA TYR A 300 48.86 27.48 -20.25
C TYR A 300 48.60 28.51 -19.15
N TYR A 301 47.72 28.20 -18.19
CA TYR A 301 47.44 29.08 -17.06
C TYR A 301 48.62 29.23 -16.11
N VAL A 302 49.38 28.16 -15.83
CA VAL A 302 50.59 28.24 -14.99
C VAL A 302 51.67 29.10 -15.66
N ILE A 303 51.88 28.96 -16.97
CA ILE A 303 52.83 29.80 -17.72
C ILE A 303 52.43 31.27 -17.65
N ARG A 304 51.14 31.58 -17.83
CA ARG A 304 50.61 32.94 -17.69
C ARG A 304 50.79 33.49 -16.27
N LEU A 305 50.56 32.67 -15.25
CA LEU A 305 50.72 33.05 -13.84
C LEU A 305 52.18 33.35 -13.45
N LEU A 306 53.14 32.72 -14.11
CA LEU A 306 54.58 32.91 -13.86
C LEU A 306 55.20 34.05 -14.71
N ALA A 307 54.45 34.55 -15.70
CA ALA A 307 54.90 35.63 -16.59
C ALA A 307 54.48 37.03 -16.11
N ASP A 308 53.63 37.09 -15.07
CA ASP A 308 53.23 38.31 -14.34
C ASP A 308 53.90 38.33 -12.95
#